data_AF-A0AAW0GRP6-F1
#
_entry.id   AF-A0AAW0GRP6-F1
#
_cell.length_a   1.000
_cell.length_b   1.000
_cell.length_c   1.000
_cell.angle_alpha   90.00
_cell.angle_beta   90.00
_cell.angle_gamma   90.00
#
_symmetry.space_group_name_H-M   'P 1'
#
loop_
_entity.id
_entity.type
_entity.pdbx_description
1 polymer ?
#
loop_
_entity_poly.entity_id
_entity_poly.type
_entity_poly.pdbx_seq_one_letter_code
_entity_poly.pdbx_strand_id
1 'polypeptide(L)'
;MVYTSGGTPYVTPHILHKHYAQSYDTEQSSLIGQHVEYFSQAGFDMDRVQIKRNVSPALLYEDAVRNEGAVISSSGALINFSGKKTGRSPKDKRIVYEETSKDDIWWGSVNIKMDEHTFEINRERAIDYLNTRDNVYVFDGYAGWDPKYRIKVRVICARAYHALFMHNMLIRPTEEELAEFGEPDFIIYNAGQFPANRFTKGMSSTTSVEINFKRMEMVILGTEYAGEMKKGVFSVMHYLQPVKFGQLSLHSSANVGMDKNDVTLFFGLSGTGKTTLSADPRRQLIGDDEHVWSDEGVFNIEGGCYAKTINLSAEKEPEIFSAIRFGSILENVVYNPYLAGT
;
A
#
# COMPACT_ATOMS: atom_id res chain seq x y z
N MET A 1 -38.47 -12.01 19.57
CA MET A 1 -39.61 -11.35 20.23
C MET A 1 -39.06 -10.52 21.37
N VAL A 2 -38.98 -9.20 21.20
CA VAL A 2 -38.95 -8.23 22.31
C VAL A 2 -39.80 -7.05 21.86
N TYR A 3 -40.77 -6.74 22.71
CA TYR A 3 -41.82 -5.73 22.55
C TYR A 3 -41.25 -4.31 22.59
N THR A 4 -41.86 -3.42 21.79
CA THR A 4 -41.76 -1.97 21.86
C THR A 4 -42.81 -1.42 22.83
N SER A 5 -42.41 -0.53 23.75
CA SER A 5 -43.30 0.48 24.31
C SER A 5 -42.49 1.57 25.05
N GLY A 6 -42.71 2.83 24.67
CA GLY A 6 -42.20 3.99 25.41
C GLY A 6 -41.71 5.08 24.49
N GLY A 7 -42.61 5.98 24.09
CA GLY A 7 -42.25 7.16 23.33
C GLY A 7 -41.44 8.15 24.17
N THR A 8 -40.33 8.61 23.60
CA THR A 8 -39.62 9.83 24.00
C THR A 8 -39.39 10.66 22.74
N PRO A 9 -39.47 12.00 22.83
CA PRO A 9 -39.45 12.86 21.66
C PRO A 9 -38.08 12.80 20.99
N TYR A 10 -38.09 12.56 19.68
CA TYR A 10 -36.92 12.69 18.82
C TYR A 10 -36.38 14.12 18.92
N VAL A 11 -35.28 14.28 19.65
CA VAL A 11 -34.36 15.40 19.46
C VAL A 11 -33.22 14.86 18.62
N THR A 12 -33.25 15.17 17.32
CA THR A 12 -32.14 14.88 16.41
C THR A 12 -30.90 15.61 16.93
N PRO A 13 -29.79 14.93 17.28
CA PRO A 13 -28.57 15.60 17.67
C PRO A 13 -27.87 16.12 16.40
N HIS A 14 -28.40 17.19 15.81
CA HIS A 14 -27.77 17.91 14.70
C HIS A 14 -26.63 18.85 15.15
N ILE A 15 -26.23 18.84 16.43
CA ILE A 15 -25.31 19.85 17.01
C ILE A 15 -24.02 19.25 17.62
N LEU A 16 -23.73 17.96 17.46
CA LEU A 16 -22.48 17.37 18.00
C LEU A 16 -21.41 17.00 16.97
N HIS A 17 -21.72 16.95 15.67
CA HIS A 17 -20.72 16.57 14.65
C HIS A 17 -19.76 17.69 14.22
N LYS A 18 -20.19 18.97 14.24
CA LYS A 18 -19.31 20.08 13.82
C LYS A 18 -18.16 20.35 14.78
N HIS A 19 -18.41 20.22 16.09
CA HIS A 19 -17.37 20.47 17.09
C HIS A 19 -16.35 19.33 17.19
N TYR A 20 -16.77 18.08 16.99
CA TYR A 20 -15.84 16.94 16.90
C TYR A 20 -14.97 17.00 15.64
N ALA A 21 -15.53 17.35 14.48
CA ALA A 21 -14.76 17.52 13.26
C ALA A 21 -13.71 18.66 13.39
N GLN A 22 -14.11 19.79 13.97
CA GLN A 22 -13.21 20.93 14.18
C GLN A 22 -12.07 20.64 15.19
N SER A 23 -12.35 19.91 16.28
CA SER A 23 -11.30 19.52 17.24
C SER A 23 -10.35 18.48 16.67
N TYR A 24 -10.84 17.56 15.83
CA TYR A 24 -10.01 16.58 15.12
C TYR A 24 -9.11 17.26 14.08
N ASP A 25 -9.64 18.23 13.33
CA ASP A 25 -8.86 19.04 12.37
C ASP A 25 -7.73 19.82 13.07
N THR A 26 -7.92 20.25 14.32
CA THR A 26 -6.88 21.00 15.06
C THR A 26 -5.77 20.10 15.61
N GLU A 27 -6.06 18.87 16.03
CA GLU A 27 -5.04 17.89 16.42
C GLU A 27 -4.31 17.28 15.21
N GLN A 28 -5.02 17.02 14.09
CA GLN A 28 -4.35 16.66 12.83
C GLN A 28 -3.45 17.78 12.32
N SER A 29 -3.87 19.04 12.47
CA SER A 29 -3.07 20.21 12.10
C SER A 29 -1.73 20.29 12.84
N SER A 30 -1.61 19.76 14.06
CA SER A 30 -0.33 19.75 14.80
C SER A 30 0.62 18.64 14.32
N LEU A 31 0.07 17.47 13.95
CA LEU A 31 0.78 16.38 13.29
C LEU A 31 1.17 16.68 11.84
N ILE A 32 0.56 17.72 11.25
CA ILE A 32 0.84 18.20 9.89
C ILE A 32 1.96 19.26 9.88
N GLY A 33 2.26 19.93 11.01
CA GLY A 33 3.16 21.09 11.07
C GLY A 33 4.55 20.89 10.45
N GLN A 34 5.21 19.75 10.67
CA GLN A 34 6.49 19.41 10.00
C GLN A 34 6.30 18.91 8.56
N HIS A 35 5.11 18.40 8.23
CA HIS A 35 4.80 17.85 6.92
C HIS A 35 4.37 18.93 5.91
N VAL A 36 3.79 20.06 6.34
CA VAL A 36 3.40 21.17 5.44
C VAL A 36 4.60 21.66 4.64
N GLU A 37 5.77 21.79 5.27
CA GLU A 37 6.97 22.28 4.59
C GLU A 37 7.43 21.29 3.52
N TYR A 38 7.49 19.98 3.83
CA TYR A 38 7.80 18.95 2.85
C TYR A 38 6.81 18.97 1.67
N PHE A 39 5.50 19.00 1.94
CA PHE A 39 4.47 18.98 0.89
C PHE A 39 4.55 20.26 0.03
N SER A 40 4.73 21.42 0.64
CA SER A 40 4.93 22.67 -0.09
C SER A 40 6.20 22.65 -0.96
N GLN A 41 7.34 22.20 -0.43
CA GLN A 41 8.59 22.07 -1.17
C GLN A 41 8.50 21.02 -2.30
N ALA A 42 7.72 19.96 -2.10
CA ALA A 42 7.47 18.95 -3.12
C ALA A 42 6.57 19.46 -4.25
N GLY A 43 5.86 20.59 -4.05
CA GLY A 43 4.98 21.22 -5.04
C GLY A 43 3.49 20.99 -4.82
N PHE A 44 3.06 20.56 -3.62
CA PHE A 44 1.65 20.42 -3.29
C PHE A 44 0.99 21.77 -2.98
N ASP A 45 -0.20 21.97 -3.53
CA ASP A 45 -1.03 23.16 -3.29
C ASP A 45 -1.84 22.97 -2.00
N MET A 46 -1.21 23.34 -0.88
CA MET A 46 -1.75 23.15 0.47
C MET A 46 -3.01 23.99 0.76
N ASP A 47 -3.31 25.00 -0.07
CA ASP A 47 -4.54 25.78 0.03
C ASP A 47 -5.73 25.08 -0.65
N ARG A 48 -5.45 24.10 -1.52
CA ARG A 48 -6.45 23.40 -2.31
C ARG A 48 -6.69 21.97 -1.86
N VAL A 49 -5.63 21.22 -1.52
CA VAL A 49 -5.75 19.79 -1.21
C VAL A 49 -5.91 19.57 0.29
N GLN A 50 -6.87 18.72 0.67
CA GLN A 50 -6.94 18.21 2.03
C GLN A 50 -6.04 16.98 2.17
N ILE A 51 -5.02 17.07 3.03
CA ILE A 51 -4.15 15.94 3.35
C ILE A 51 -4.78 15.07 4.44
N LYS A 52 -5.02 13.80 4.12
CA LYS A 52 -5.52 12.78 5.06
C LYS A 52 -4.40 11.81 5.40
N ARG A 53 -3.64 12.11 6.46
CA ARG A 53 -2.49 11.32 6.91
C ARG A 53 -2.89 10.24 7.92
N ASN A 54 -2.48 8.99 7.66
CA ASN A 54 -2.68 7.80 8.50
C ASN A 54 -4.10 7.66 9.08
N VAL A 55 -5.11 8.10 8.31
CA VAL A 55 -6.52 8.05 8.73
C VAL A 55 -6.99 6.61 8.92
N SER A 56 -7.96 6.43 9.82
CA SER A 56 -8.46 5.11 10.18
C SER A 56 -9.08 4.36 8.99
N PRO A 57 -9.05 3.01 9.00
CA PRO A 57 -9.76 2.22 7.99
C PRO A 57 -11.23 2.61 7.81
N ALA A 58 -11.92 3.00 8.89
CA ALA A 58 -13.33 3.43 8.80
C ALA A 58 -13.51 4.67 7.90
N LEU A 59 -12.66 5.70 8.06
CA LEU A 59 -12.71 6.89 7.21
C LEU A 59 -12.34 6.56 5.76
N LEU A 60 -11.35 5.68 5.56
CA LEU A 60 -10.98 5.22 4.22
C LEU A 60 -12.12 4.46 3.53
N TYR A 61 -12.89 3.67 4.28
CA TYR A 61 -14.08 3.00 3.77
C TYR A 61 -15.14 4.01 3.35
N GLU A 62 -15.46 4.99 4.20
CA GLU A 62 -16.43 6.03 3.88
C GLU A 62 -16.05 6.80 2.61
N ASP A 63 -14.80 7.22 2.52
CA ASP A 63 -14.29 7.95 1.37
C ASP A 63 -14.29 7.09 0.09
N ALA A 64 -13.89 5.83 0.18
CA ALA A 64 -13.88 4.92 -0.97
C ALA A 64 -15.30 4.63 -1.49
N VAL A 65 -16.26 4.40 -0.59
CA VAL A 65 -17.67 4.16 -0.97
C VAL A 65 -18.28 5.43 -1.59
N ARG A 66 -17.99 6.60 -1.02
CA ARG A 66 -18.57 7.86 -1.48
C ARG A 66 -17.97 8.33 -2.82
N ASN A 67 -16.67 8.16 -3.00
CA ASN A 67 -15.93 8.87 -4.06
C ASN A 67 -15.33 7.94 -5.13
N GLU A 68 -15.25 6.63 -4.89
CA GLU A 68 -14.53 5.71 -5.78
C GLU A 68 -15.40 4.57 -6.35
N GLY A 69 -16.69 4.54 -5.99
CA GLY A 69 -17.58 3.45 -6.39
C GLY A 69 -17.27 2.12 -5.69
N ALA A 70 -16.60 2.17 -4.54
CA ALA A 70 -16.35 0.98 -3.73
C ALA A 70 -17.65 0.44 -3.11
N VAL A 71 -17.69 -0.86 -2.85
CA VAL A 71 -18.84 -1.54 -2.24
C VAL A 71 -18.39 -2.32 -1.02
N ILE A 72 -19.24 -2.43 -0.01
CA ILE A 72 -18.95 -3.23 1.18
C ILE A 72 -19.56 -4.63 0.96
N SER A 73 -18.73 -5.67 1.07
CA SER A 73 -19.19 -7.06 0.97
C SER A 73 -20.05 -7.46 2.17
N SER A 74 -20.74 -8.60 2.07
CA SER A 74 -21.48 -9.16 3.21
C SER A 74 -20.61 -9.51 4.42
N SER A 75 -19.31 -9.72 4.23
CA SER A 75 -18.35 -9.92 5.32
C SER A 75 -17.79 -8.62 5.90
N GLY A 76 -18.16 -7.48 5.31
CA GLY A 76 -17.69 -6.16 5.70
C GLY A 76 -16.38 -5.73 5.03
N ALA A 77 -15.84 -6.52 4.09
CA ALA A 77 -14.63 -6.15 3.34
C ALA A 77 -14.93 -5.09 2.27
N LEU A 78 -13.95 -4.24 1.97
CA LEU A 78 -14.07 -3.25 0.90
C LEU A 78 -13.79 -3.89 -0.45
N ILE A 79 -14.77 -3.89 -1.35
CA ILE A 79 -14.60 -4.29 -2.75
C ILE A 79 -14.25 -3.06 -3.56
N ASN A 80 -13.15 -3.12 -4.31
CA ASN A 80 -12.76 -2.04 -5.22
C ASN A 80 -12.04 -2.59 -6.47
N PHE A 81 -11.84 -1.73 -7.46
CA PHE A 81 -11.35 -2.08 -8.79
C PHE A 81 -10.12 -1.25 -9.17
N SER A 82 -9.16 -1.91 -9.83
CA SER A 82 -7.94 -1.29 -10.37
C SER A 82 -8.06 -0.84 -11.83
N GLY A 83 -9.29 -0.64 -12.28
CA GLY A 83 -9.59 -0.12 -13.61
C GLY A 83 -9.10 -1.06 -14.71
N LYS A 84 -8.42 -0.51 -15.72
CA LYS A 84 -7.99 -1.28 -16.92
C LYS A 84 -6.89 -2.30 -16.64
N LYS A 85 -6.11 -2.11 -15.58
CA LYS A 85 -4.95 -2.94 -15.25
C LYS A 85 -5.28 -3.74 -14.00
N THR A 86 -5.58 -5.03 -14.18
CA THR A 86 -5.91 -5.94 -13.06
C THR A 86 -4.69 -6.74 -12.58
N GLY A 87 -3.48 -6.24 -12.87
CA GLY A 87 -2.22 -6.92 -12.65
C GLY A 87 -1.04 -6.02 -12.97
N ARG A 88 0.16 -6.52 -12.67
CA ARG A 88 1.41 -5.79 -12.91
C ARG A 88 1.60 -5.42 -14.38
N SER A 89 2.34 -4.34 -14.62
CA SER A 89 2.78 -3.89 -15.94
C SER A 89 4.31 -3.93 -16.09
N PRO A 90 4.95 -5.13 -16.16
CA PRO A 90 6.42 -5.25 -16.17
C PRO A 90 7.10 -4.49 -17.31
N LYS A 91 6.46 -4.40 -18.47
CA LYS A 91 6.97 -3.67 -19.64
C LYS A 91 6.97 -2.15 -19.47
N ASP A 92 6.26 -1.66 -18.47
CA ASP A 92 6.14 -0.23 -18.14
C ASP A 92 6.96 0.14 -16.89
N LYS A 93 7.64 -0.84 -16.25
CA LYS A 93 8.56 -0.59 -15.13
C LYS A 93 9.86 0.05 -15.64
N ARG A 94 10.35 1.07 -14.96
CA ARG A 94 11.58 1.80 -15.28
C ARG A 94 12.39 2.06 -14.02
N ILE A 95 13.71 2.10 -14.17
CA ILE A 95 14.64 2.51 -13.11
C ILE A 95 15.54 3.61 -13.67
N VAL A 96 15.67 4.69 -12.93
CA VAL A 96 16.53 5.81 -13.32
C VAL A 96 17.98 5.34 -13.38
N TYR A 97 18.64 5.62 -14.49
CA TYR A 97 20.05 5.38 -14.70
C TYR A 97 20.83 6.56 -14.13
N GLU A 98 21.28 6.42 -12.88
CA GLU A 98 21.97 7.47 -12.14
C GLU A 98 23.20 6.93 -11.40
N GLU A 99 24.10 7.82 -10.99
CA GLU A 99 25.46 7.50 -10.54
C GLU A 99 25.55 6.63 -9.27
N THR A 100 24.58 6.71 -8.36
CA THR A 100 24.62 6.04 -7.05
C THR A 100 24.15 4.58 -7.06
N SER A 101 23.46 4.13 -8.11
CA SER A 101 22.95 2.75 -8.23
C SER A 101 23.28 2.07 -9.55
N LYS A 102 23.82 2.79 -10.55
CA LYS A 102 23.97 2.26 -11.92
C LYS A 102 24.80 0.98 -12.02
N ASP A 103 25.77 0.80 -11.13
CA ASP A 103 26.70 -0.33 -11.14
C ASP A 103 26.15 -1.54 -10.35
N ASP A 104 25.17 -1.31 -9.47
CA ASP A 104 24.50 -2.33 -8.66
C ASP A 104 23.23 -2.90 -9.33
N ILE A 105 22.69 -2.20 -10.32
CA ILE A 105 21.46 -2.61 -11.02
C ILE A 105 21.76 -3.57 -12.18
N TRP A 106 21.09 -4.72 -12.18
CA TRP A 106 21.12 -5.65 -13.31
C TRP A 106 20.21 -5.17 -14.47
N TRP A 107 20.77 -4.39 -15.38
CA TRP A 107 20.05 -3.80 -16.52
C TRP A 107 19.58 -4.83 -17.55
N GLY A 108 18.34 -4.67 -18.05
CA GLY A 108 17.79 -5.54 -19.09
C GLY A 108 16.31 -5.33 -19.36
N SER A 109 15.63 -6.38 -19.81
CA SER A 109 14.18 -6.35 -20.08
C SER A 109 13.31 -6.26 -18.82
N VAL A 110 13.87 -6.55 -17.64
CA VAL A 110 13.20 -6.40 -16.34
C VAL A 110 13.47 -5.03 -15.74
N ASN A 111 14.74 -4.62 -15.67
CA ASN A 111 15.16 -3.31 -15.17
C ASN A 111 15.51 -2.43 -16.38
N ILE A 112 14.50 -1.70 -16.87
CA ILE A 112 14.61 -0.88 -18.06
C ILE A 112 15.08 0.52 -17.66
N LYS A 113 16.15 0.99 -18.30
CA LYS A 113 16.77 2.30 -18.04
C LYS A 113 15.83 3.46 -18.37
N MET A 114 15.96 4.53 -17.62
CA MET A 114 15.34 5.83 -17.84
C MET A 114 16.30 6.94 -17.40
N ASP A 115 16.25 8.12 -18.03
CA ASP A 115 17.03 9.28 -17.56
C ASP A 115 16.31 10.06 -16.44
N GLU A 116 17.09 10.75 -15.61
CA GLU A 116 16.61 11.50 -14.45
C GLU A 116 15.59 12.58 -14.85
N HIS A 117 15.80 13.28 -15.96
CA HIS A 117 14.87 14.31 -16.45
C HIS A 117 13.49 13.75 -16.79
N THR A 118 13.43 12.58 -17.42
CA THR A 118 12.16 11.90 -17.71
C THR A 118 11.40 11.53 -16.44
N PHE A 119 12.11 11.04 -15.42
CA PHE A 119 11.52 10.76 -14.10
C PHE A 119 10.96 12.02 -13.45
N GLU A 120 11.72 13.13 -13.49
CA GLU A 120 11.27 14.41 -12.94
C GLU A 120 9.99 14.92 -13.60
N ILE A 121 9.87 14.82 -14.92
CA ILE A 121 8.63 15.16 -15.65
C ILE A 121 7.46 14.32 -15.13
N ASN A 122 7.64 13.00 -14.98
CA ASN A 122 6.55 12.13 -14.54
C ASN A 122 6.22 12.32 -13.05
N ARG A 123 7.20 12.63 -12.22
CA ARG A 123 7.02 13.04 -10.82
C ARG A 123 6.20 14.32 -10.73
N GLU A 124 6.56 15.36 -11.48
CA GLU A 124 5.82 16.62 -11.54
C GLU A 124 4.37 16.39 -11.99
N ARG A 125 4.17 15.59 -13.04
CA ARG A 125 2.82 15.20 -13.50
C ARG A 125 2.00 14.46 -12.45
N ALA A 126 2.64 13.62 -11.63
CA ALA A 126 1.96 12.93 -10.55
C ALA A 126 1.49 13.92 -9.48
N ILE A 127 2.34 14.88 -9.12
CA ILE A 127 2.03 15.94 -8.15
C ILE A 127 0.95 16.88 -8.68
N ASP A 128 1.04 17.32 -9.94
CA ASP A 128 0.00 18.11 -10.61
C ASP A 128 -1.36 17.41 -10.53
N TYR A 129 -1.39 16.11 -10.81
CA TYR A 129 -2.61 15.33 -10.70
C TYR A 129 -3.13 15.28 -9.26
N LEU A 130 -2.25 15.02 -8.29
CA LEU A 130 -2.63 15.00 -6.86
C LEU A 130 -3.17 16.36 -6.41
N ASN A 131 -2.61 17.47 -6.90
CA ASN A 131 -3.10 18.84 -6.67
C ASN A 131 -4.47 19.12 -7.29
N THR A 132 -4.96 18.28 -8.19
CA THR A 132 -6.32 18.40 -8.71
C THR A 132 -7.37 17.63 -7.90
N ARG A 133 -6.96 16.91 -6.85
CA ARG A 133 -7.86 16.14 -5.98
C ARG A 133 -8.35 17.01 -4.82
N ASP A 134 -9.56 16.76 -4.34
CA ASP A 134 -10.03 17.37 -3.09
C ASP A 134 -9.30 16.77 -1.87
N ASN A 135 -9.06 15.46 -1.92
CA ASN A 135 -8.36 14.71 -0.88
C ASN A 135 -7.11 14.04 -1.45
N VAL A 136 -6.00 14.15 -0.72
CA VAL A 136 -4.77 13.38 -0.95
C VAL A 136 -4.50 12.56 0.31
N TYR A 137 -4.37 11.25 0.13
CA TYR A 137 -4.17 10.32 1.24
C TYR A 137 -2.68 10.04 1.42
N VAL A 138 -2.24 10.11 2.67
CA VAL A 138 -0.86 9.87 3.05
C VAL A 138 -0.84 8.70 4.04
N PHE A 139 -0.05 7.68 3.78
CA PHE A 139 0.19 6.60 4.72
C PHE A 139 1.69 6.46 4.98
N ASP A 140 2.08 6.69 6.23
CA ASP A 140 3.41 6.43 6.75
C ASP A 140 3.45 5.06 7.44
N GLY A 141 4.39 4.20 7.05
CA GLY A 141 4.62 2.92 7.69
C GLY A 141 6.03 2.38 7.44
N TYR A 142 6.29 1.17 7.92
CA TYR A 142 7.60 0.53 7.79
C TYR A 142 7.58 -0.67 6.86
N ALA A 143 8.71 -0.92 6.21
CA ALA A 143 9.01 -2.17 5.51
C ALA A 143 10.19 -2.86 6.18
N GLY A 144 10.01 -4.11 6.61
CA GLY A 144 10.96 -4.88 7.41
C GLY A 144 10.65 -4.84 8.91
N TRP A 145 10.39 -6.00 9.51
CA TRP A 145 10.08 -6.11 10.95
C TRP A 145 11.29 -5.98 11.87
N ASP A 146 12.51 -6.12 11.36
CA ASP A 146 13.73 -5.89 12.14
C ASP A 146 14.10 -4.38 12.11
N PRO A 147 14.06 -3.67 13.26
CA PRO A 147 14.37 -2.24 13.33
C PRO A 147 15.75 -1.86 12.81
N LYS A 148 16.72 -2.79 12.81
CA LYS A 148 18.07 -2.56 12.29
C LYS A 148 18.10 -2.38 10.78
N TYR A 149 17.18 -3.04 10.07
CA TYR A 149 17.14 -3.09 8.61
C TYR A 149 15.87 -2.51 8.01
N ARG A 150 14.91 -2.07 8.84
CA ARG A 150 13.64 -1.48 8.39
C ARG A 150 13.87 -0.15 7.69
N ILE A 151 12.96 0.18 6.77
CA ILE A 151 12.90 1.51 6.14
C ILE A 151 11.54 2.16 6.40
N LYS A 152 11.53 3.49 6.50
CA LYS A 152 10.33 4.33 6.56
C LYS A 152 9.80 4.59 5.16
N VAL A 153 8.56 4.18 4.89
CA VAL A 153 7.89 4.35 3.61
C VAL A 153 6.73 5.32 3.77
N ARG A 154 6.74 6.41 2.97
CA ARG A 154 5.60 7.32 2.82
C ARG A 154 4.90 7.05 1.50
N VAL A 155 3.62 6.75 1.56
CA VAL A 155 2.76 6.59 0.39
C VAL A 155 1.88 7.82 0.27
N ILE A 156 1.91 8.47 -0.89
CA ILE A 156 1.04 9.61 -1.22
C ILE A 156 0.19 9.19 -2.41
N CYS A 157 -1.13 9.16 -2.25
CA CYS A 157 -2.03 8.60 -3.26
C CYS A 157 -3.36 9.35 -3.37
N ALA A 158 -3.97 9.26 -4.54
CA ALA A 158 -5.23 9.94 -4.85
C ALA A 158 -6.49 9.21 -4.34
N ARG A 159 -6.34 7.95 -3.90
CA ARG A 159 -7.46 7.05 -3.58
C ARG A 159 -7.35 6.50 -2.15
N ALA A 160 -8.44 6.54 -1.40
CA ALA A 160 -8.58 5.92 -0.10
C ALA A 160 -8.34 4.40 -0.15
N TYR A 161 -8.75 3.74 -1.25
CA TYR A 161 -8.43 2.34 -1.51
C TYR A 161 -6.92 2.05 -1.49
N HIS A 162 -6.11 2.90 -2.11
CA HIS A 162 -4.66 2.73 -2.16
C HIS A 162 -4.02 2.96 -0.79
N ALA A 163 -4.51 3.94 -0.03
CA ALA A 163 -4.06 4.15 1.35
C ALA A 163 -4.42 2.97 2.26
N LEU A 164 -5.65 2.44 2.16
CA LEU A 164 -6.06 1.26 2.93
C LEU A 164 -5.26 0.02 2.53
N PHE A 165 -4.95 -0.13 1.24
CA PHE A 165 -4.09 -1.21 0.77
C PHE A 165 -2.71 -1.13 1.43
N MET A 166 -2.08 0.05 1.45
CA MET A 166 -0.77 0.19 2.06
C MET A 166 -0.80 0.14 3.60
N HIS A 167 -1.91 0.54 4.23
CA HIS A 167 -2.18 0.29 5.65
C HIS A 167 -2.18 -1.21 6.00
N ASN A 168 -2.65 -2.05 5.07
CA ASN A 168 -2.63 -3.49 5.21
C ASN A 168 -1.25 -4.10 4.89
N MET A 169 -0.56 -3.59 3.87
CA MET A 169 0.66 -4.22 3.37
C MET A 169 1.95 -3.79 4.08
N LEU A 170 2.01 -2.56 4.61
CA LEU A 170 3.14 -2.10 5.40
C LEU A 170 2.92 -2.35 6.89
N ILE A 171 4.00 -2.35 7.64
CA ILE A 171 3.98 -2.42 9.09
C ILE A 171 3.46 -1.08 9.62
N ARG A 172 2.39 -1.14 10.40
CA ARG A 172 1.76 0.05 10.96
C ARG A 172 2.58 0.57 12.14
N PRO A 173 2.94 1.86 12.15
CA PRO A 173 3.60 2.46 13.31
C PRO A 173 2.63 2.49 14.50
N THR A 174 3.19 2.48 15.71
CA THR A 174 2.43 2.92 16.90
C THR A 174 2.14 4.42 16.83
N GLU A 175 1.32 4.93 17.75
CA GLU A 175 1.05 6.38 17.82
C GLU A 175 2.34 7.17 18.10
N GLU A 176 3.21 6.65 18.97
CA GLU A 176 4.51 7.25 19.28
C GLU A 176 5.46 7.19 18.08
N GLU A 177 5.58 6.03 17.43
CA GLU A 177 6.38 5.88 16.21
C GLU A 177 5.91 6.78 15.07
N LEU A 178 4.60 7.02 14.96
CA LEU A 178 4.03 7.91 13.95
C LEU A 178 4.30 9.38 14.26
N ALA A 179 4.23 9.77 15.53
CA ALA A 179 4.58 11.11 16.01
C ALA A 179 6.07 11.41 15.78
N GLU A 180 6.94 10.40 15.93
CA GLU A 180 8.39 10.49 15.74
C GLU A 180 8.86 10.02 14.35
N PHE A 181 7.95 9.82 13.40
CA PHE A 181 8.26 9.21 12.10
C PHE A 181 9.33 10.00 11.33
N GLY A 182 9.29 11.33 11.39
CA GLY A 182 10.23 12.22 10.72
C GLY A 182 10.27 12.05 9.19
N GLU A 183 11.47 12.20 8.61
CA GLU A 183 11.69 12.08 7.17
C GLU A 183 11.62 10.62 6.69
N PRO A 184 10.82 10.30 5.65
CA PRO A 184 10.76 8.96 5.09
C PRO A 184 12.06 8.58 4.37
N ASP A 185 12.42 7.30 4.41
CA ASP A 185 13.54 6.76 3.63
C ASP A 185 13.15 6.51 2.17
N PHE A 186 11.86 6.31 1.89
CA PHE A 186 11.34 6.07 0.55
C PHE A 186 9.93 6.63 0.38
N ILE A 187 9.66 7.26 -0.76
CA ILE A 187 8.38 7.94 -1.04
C ILE A 187 7.74 7.40 -2.31
N ILE A 188 6.46 7.05 -2.24
CA ILE A 188 5.67 6.61 -3.39
C ILE A 188 4.63 7.67 -3.73
N TYR A 189 4.69 8.23 -4.94
CA TYR A 189 3.63 9.06 -5.53
C TYR A 189 2.75 8.19 -6.42
N ASN A 190 1.60 7.77 -5.89
CA ASN A 190 0.62 7.02 -6.65
C ASN A 190 -0.47 7.94 -7.23
N ALA A 191 -0.23 8.35 -8.47
CA ALA A 191 -1.17 9.07 -9.33
C ALA A 191 -1.69 8.13 -10.43
N GLY A 192 -1.93 6.86 -10.10
CA GLY A 192 -2.24 5.79 -11.06
C GLY A 192 -3.46 6.03 -11.97
N GLN A 193 -4.40 6.88 -11.54
CA GLN A 193 -5.54 7.31 -12.35
C GLN A 193 -5.16 8.28 -13.49
N PHE A 194 -4.00 8.92 -13.41
CA PHE A 194 -3.50 9.84 -14.41
C PHE A 194 -2.54 9.15 -15.38
N PRO A 195 -2.72 9.27 -16.71
CA PRO A 195 -1.88 8.56 -17.65
C PRO A 195 -0.48 9.19 -17.77
N ALA A 196 0.52 8.32 -17.94
CA ALA A 196 1.82 8.71 -18.45
C ALA A 196 1.69 9.28 -19.88
N ASN A 197 2.53 10.26 -20.20
CA ASN A 197 2.56 10.83 -21.53
C ASN A 197 3.39 9.93 -22.47
N ARG A 198 2.72 9.32 -23.47
CA ARG A 198 3.36 8.45 -24.48
C ARG A 198 4.41 9.14 -25.35
N PHE A 199 4.41 10.48 -25.37
CA PHE A 199 5.41 11.26 -26.10
C PHE A 199 6.63 11.61 -25.24
N THR A 200 6.60 11.34 -23.94
CA THR A 200 7.79 11.42 -23.09
C THR A 200 8.76 10.29 -23.47
N LYS A 201 10.06 10.61 -23.51
CA LYS A 201 11.12 9.66 -23.86
C LYS A 201 11.01 8.37 -23.04
N GLY A 202 11.15 7.21 -23.67
CA GLY A 202 11.13 5.91 -23.00
C GLY A 202 9.74 5.39 -22.56
N MET A 203 8.67 6.16 -22.77
CA MET A 203 7.28 5.73 -22.52
C MET A 203 6.71 4.97 -23.71
N SER A 204 6.36 3.70 -23.48
CA SER A 204 5.77 2.82 -24.48
C SER A 204 4.25 2.72 -24.39
N SER A 205 3.67 3.19 -23.29
CA SER A 205 2.24 3.11 -23.03
C SER A 205 1.77 4.31 -22.19
N THR A 206 0.49 4.35 -21.84
CA THR A 206 -0.05 5.33 -20.89
C THR A 206 0.23 4.97 -19.43
N THR A 207 0.93 3.86 -19.17
CA THR A 207 1.31 3.39 -17.84
C THR A 207 2.81 3.64 -17.64
N SER A 208 3.20 4.08 -16.45
CA SER A 208 4.60 4.12 -16.02
C SER A 208 4.73 3.78 -14.54
N VAL A 209 5.73 2.97 -14.21
CA VAL A 209 6.06 2.58 -12.83
C VAL A 209 7.56 2.75 -12.64
N GLU A 210 7.97 3.81 -11.96
CA GLU A 210 9.34 4.31 -12.01
C GLU A 210 9.96 4.33 -10.62
N ILE A 211 11.23 3.93 -10.51
CA ILE A 211 12.01 3.99 -9.26
C ILE A 211 13.27 4.80 -9.50
N ASN A 212 13.56 5.73 -8.60
CA ASN A 212 14.81 6.49 -8.55
C ASN A 212 15.50 6.24 -7.19
N PHE A 213 16.61 5.49 -7.20
CA PHE A 213 17.34 5.13 -5.98
C PHE A 213 18.14 6.28 -5.38
N LYS A 214 18.61 7.25 -6.18
CA LYS A 214 19.27 8.47 -5.69
C LYS A 214 18.34 9.33 -4.86
N ARG A 215 17.11 9.49 -5.34
CA ARG A 215 16.07 10.30 -4.70
C ARG A 215 15.28 9.51 -3.66
N MET A 216 15.38 8.18 -3.69
CA MET A 216 14.53 7.27 -2.95
C MET A 216 13.03 7.56 -3.17
N GLU A 217 12.65 7.69 -4.44
CA GLU A 217 11.29 7.98 -4.83
C GLU A 217 10.78 6.97 -5.86
N MET A 218 9.46 6.75 -5.86
CA MET A 218 8.74 6.00 -6.87
C MET A 218 7.53 6.77 -7.36
N VAL A 219 7.27 6.67 -8.66
CA VAL A 219 6.14 7.32 -9.33
C VAL A 219 5.32 6.26 -10.06
N ILE A 220 3.99 6.30 -9.86
CA ILE A 220 3.04 5.43 -10.55
C ILE A 220 2.04 6.30 -11.31
N LEU A 221 1.96 6.06 -12.62
CA LEU A 221 1.02 6.70 -13.55
C LEU A 221 0.31 5.63 -14.39
N GLY A 222 -0.98 5.84 -14.67
CA GLY A 222 -1.77 5.07 -15.63
C GLY A 222 -2.00 3.61 -15.30
N THR A 223 -1.87 3.22 -14.02
CA THR A 223 -2.28 1.92 -13.48
C THR A 223 -2.79 2.13 -12.07
N GLU A 224 -3.97 1.59 -11.77
CA GLU A 224 -4.57 1.66 -10.44
C GLU A 224 -4.39 0.36 -9.66
N TYR A 225 -3.64 -0.61 -10.22
CA TYR A 225 -3.33 -1.89 -9.59
C TYR A 225 -2.46 -1.69 -8.36
N ALA A 226 -3.02 -1.92 -7.16
CA ALA A 226 -2.31 -1.63 -5.91
C ALA A 226 -1.06 -2.48 -5.70
N GLY A 227 -0.99 -3.66 -6.33
CA GLY A 227 0.18 -4.51 -6.31
C GLY A 227 1.45 -3.87 -6.90
N GLU A 228 1.35 -2.78 -7.67
CA GLU A 228 2.53 -2.00 -8.07
C GLU A 228 3.21 -1.34 -6.87
N MET A 229 2.46 -0.79 -5.90
CA MET A 229 3.04 -0.20 -4.68
C MET A 229 3.75 -1.26 -3.85
N LYS A 230 3.09 -2.41 -3.58
CA LYS A 230 3.68 -3.55 -2.87
C LYS A 230 5.00 -3.98 -3.53
N LYS A 231 4.97 -4.28 -4.84
CA LYS A 231 6.17 -4.74 -5.55
C LYS A 231 7.21 -3.65 -5.80
N GLY A 232 6.82 -2.38 -5.72
CA GLY A 232 7.72 -1.23 -5.67
C GLY A 232 8.56 -1.26 -4.40
N VAL A 233 7.91 -1.33 -3.23
CA VAL A 233 8.58 -1.49 -1.92
C VAL A 233 9.48 -2.72 -1.92
N PHE A 234 8.97 -3.86 -2.42
CA PHE A 234 9.78 -5.07 -2.54
C PHE A 234 11.02 -4.86 -3.40
N SER A 235 10.89 -4.19 -4.55
CA SER A 235 12.02 -3.90 -5.44
C SER A 235 13.08 -3.06 -4.74
N VAL A 236 12.66 -2.11 -3.89
CA VAL A 236 13.57 -1.29 -3.10
C VAL A 236 14.24 -2.10 -1.99
N MET A 237 13.50 -2.94 -1.27
CA MET A 237 14.08 -3.83 -0.26
C MET A 237 15.03 -4.86 -0.88
N HIS A 238 14.71 -5.36 -2.08
CA HIS A 238 15.55 -6.30 -2.83
C HIS A 238 16.86 -5.66 -3.32
N TYR A 239 16.93 -4.32 -3.36
CA TYR A 239 18.14 -3.56 -3.64
C TYR A 239 18.89 -3.21 -2.34
N LEU A 240 18.21 -2.57 -1.39
CA LEU A 240 18.83 -2.06 -0.16
C LEU A 240 19.36 -3.17 0.74
N GLN A 241 18.64 -4.29 0.87
CA GLN A 241 19.05 -5.36 1.78
C GLN A 241 20.41 -5.95 1.39
N PRO A 242 20.66 -6.34 0.12
CA PRO A 242 21.98 -6.75 -0.30
C PRO A 242 23.01 -5.61 -0.33
N VAL A 243 22.67 -4.47 -0.95
CA VAL A 243 23.65 -3.41 -1.27
C VAL A 243 24.05 -2.59 -0.05
N LYS A 244 23.08 -2.18 0.78
CA LYS A 244 23.33 -1.34 1.96
C LYS A 244 23.58 -2.16 3.21
N PHE A 245 22.84 -3.26 3.40
CA PHE A 245 22.84 -4.00 4.66
C PHE A 245 23.59 -5.33 4.62
N GLY A 246 23.96 -5.83 3.44
CA GLY A 246 24.61 -7.14 3.28
C GLY A 246 23.71 -8.33 3.61
N GLN A 247 22.39 -8.16 3.57
CA GLN A 247 21.40 -9.17 3.95
C GLN A 247 20.70 -9.79 2.74
N LEU A 248 20.27 -11.04 2.87
CA LEU A 248 19.64 -11.78 1.78
C LEU A 248 18.13 -11.52 1.74
N SER A 249 17.67 -10.69 0.80
CA SER A 249 16.25 -10.54 0.52
C SER A 249 15.70 -11.69 -0.36
N LEU A 250 14.50 -12.16 -0.05
CA LEU A 250 13.89 -13.37 -0.61
C LEU A 250 12.45 -13.13 -1.05
N HIS A 251 12.07 -13.71 -2.20
CA HIS A 251 10.68 -13.82 -2.63
C HIS A 251 10.15 -15.22 -2.27
N SER A 252 9.63 -15.36 -1.06
CA SER A 252 9.24 -16.64 -0.44
C SER A 252 8.10 -16.46 0.55
N SER A 253 7.35 -17.52 0.87
CA SER A 253 6.61 -17.55 2.14
C SER A 253 7.48 -18.15 3.24
N ALA A 254 7.18 -17.85 4.50
CA ALA A 254 7.91 -18.39 5.65
C ALA A 254 6.98 -18.68 6.82
N ASN A 255 7.25 -19.77 7.55
CA ASN A 255 6.57 -20.09 8.80
C ASN A 255 7.52 -20.73 9.82
N VAL A 256 7.14 -20.74 11.09
CA VAL A 256 7.90 -21.31 12.21
C VAL A 256 7.10 -22.38 12.93
N GLY A 257 7.74 -23.51 13.26
CA GLY A 257 7.11 -24.59 14.00
C GLY A 257 6.92 -24.22 15.48
N MET A 258 5.72 -24.43 16.02
CA MET A 258 5.39 -24.03 17.41
C MET A 258 6.20 -24.80 18.48
N ASP A 259 6.56 -26.05 18.21
CA ASP A 259 7.26 -26.91 19.18
C ASP A 259 8.78 -26.77 19.12
N LYS A 260 9.34 -26.70 17.91
CA LYS A 260 10.79 -26.77 17.66
C LYS A 260 11.42 -25.43 17.28
N ASN A 261 10.60 -24.40 17.05
CA ASN A 261 11.03 -23.10 16.52
C ASN A 261 11.88 -23.21 15.24
N ASP A 262 11.64 -24.24 14.44
CA ASP A 262 12.30 -24.45 13.16
C ASP A 262 11.64 -23.58 12.09
N VAL A 263 12.41 -22.78 11.36
CA VAL A 263 11.91 -21.92 10.28
C VAL A 263 11.92 -22.68 8.96
N THR A 264 10.83 -22.58 8.19
CA THR A 264 10.75 -23.12 6.82
C THR A 264 10.46 -22.00 5.83
N LEU A 265 11.22 -21.98 4.72
CA LEU A 265 11.04 -21.06 3.59
C LEU A 265 10.48 -21.81 2.39
N PHE A 266 9.47 -21.25 1.73
CA PHE A 266 8.85 -21.83 0.54
C PHE A 266 9.07 -20.92 -0.67
N PHE A 267 9.86 -21.39 -1.63
CA PHE A 267 10.08 -20.71 -2.90
C PHE A 267 9.15 -21.25 -3.97
N GLY A 268 8.69 -20.37 -4.85
CA GLY A 268 7.79 -20.77 -5.93
C GLY A 268 7.18 -19.57 -6.63
N LEU A 269 6.74 -19.75 -7.86
CA LEU A 269 6.03 -18.71 -8.60
C LEU A 269 4.60 -18.54 -8.07
N SER A 270 3.89 -17.54 -8.58
CA SER A 270 2.48 -17.34 -8.22
C SER A 270 1.64 -18.53 -8.69
N GLY A 271 0.84 -19.12 -7.79
CA GLY A 271 0.00 -20.29 -8.10
C GLY A 271 0.66 -21.66 -7.90
N THR A 272 1.89 -21.73 -7.38
CA THR A 272 2.58 -23.01 -7.10
C THR A 272 2.37 -23.53 -5.68
N GLY A 273 1.32 -23.05 -4.97
CA GLY A 273 0.96 -23.52 -3.64
C GLY A 273 1.73 -22.91 -2.45
N LYS A 274 2.58 -21.88 -2.65
CA LYS A 274 3.34 -21.24 -1.55
C LYS A 274 2.45 -20.85 -0.37
N THR A 275 1.39 -20.08 -0.63
CA THR A 275 0.48 -19.56 0.40
C THR A 275 -0.26 -20.69 1.11
N THR A 276 -0.75 -21.67 0.35
CA THR A 276 -1.45 -22.84 0.87
C THR A 276 -0.53 -23.70 1.75
N LEU A 277 0.73 -23.92 1.36
CA LEU A 277 1.68 -24.73 2.13
C LEU A 277 2.24 -24.00 3.35
N SER A 278 2.33 -22.67 3.32
CA SER A 278 2.77 -21.88 4.48
C SER A 278 1.71 -21.74 5.56
N ALA A 279 0.42 -21.83 5.21
CA ALA A 279 -0.71 -21.79 6.15
C ALA A 279 -1.00 -23.18 6.75
N ASP A 280 0.02 -23.82 7.34
CA ASP A 280 -0.16 -25.05 8.13
C ASP A 280 -0.62 -24.66 9.54
N PRO A 281 -1.78 -25.16 10.03
CA PRO A 281 -2.32 -24.78 11.34
C PRO A 281 -1.42 -25.15 12.53
N ARG A 282 -0.40 -25.99 12.33
CA ARG A 282 0.59 -26.36 13.35
C ARG A 282 1.82 -25.46 13.36
N ARG A 283 1.86 -24.45 12.50
CA ARG A 283 3.00 -23.54 12.30
C ARG A 283 2.51 -22.10 12.29
N GLN A 284 3.27 -21.19 12.87
CA GLN A 284 2.94 -19.77 12.85
C GLN A 284 3.49 -19.13 11.57
N LEU A 285 2.61 -18.46 10.81
CA LEU A 285 3.01 -17.73 9.61
C LEU A 285 3.89 -16.54 9.98
N ILE A 286 5.06 -16.44 9.35
CA ILE A 286 5.93 -15.25 9.44
C ILE A 286 5.52 -14.23 8.35
N GLY A 287 5.28 -14.72 7.13
CA GLY A 287 4.77 -13.92 6.01
C GLY A 287 4.51 -14.79 4.77
N ASP A 288 3.72 -14.28 3.82
CA ASP A 288 3.26 -15.06 2.66
C ASP A 288 4.07 -14.83 1.37
N ASP A 289 4.91 -13.80 1.29
CA ASP A 289 5.53 -13.42 0.01
C ASP A 289 6.94 -12.83 0.09
N GLU A 290 7.27 -11.96 1.06
CA GLU A 290 8.50 -11.15 1.02
C GLU A 290 9.28 -11.18 2.35
N HIS A 291 10.51 -11.73 2.34
CA HIS A 291 11.33 -11.87 3.55
C HIS A 291 12.75 -11.38 3.37
N VAL A 292 13.43 -11.18 4.48
CA VAL A 292 14.88 -11.02 4.55
C VAL A 292 15.43 -12.07 5.50
N TRP A 293 16.49 -12.74 5.08
CA TRP A 293 17.29 -13.60 5.93
C TRP A 293 18.55 -12.82 6.33
N SER A 294 18.62 -12.50 7.61
CA SER A 294 19.75 -11.83 8.25
C SER A 294 20.54 -12.74 9.18
N ASP A 295 21.63 -12.22 9.75
CA ASP A 295 22.43 -12.91 10.77
C ASP A 295 21.61 -13.34 12.01
N GLU A 296 20.51 -12.65 12.31
CA GLU A 296 19.65 -12.91 13.47
C GLU A 296 18.43 -13.80 13.12
N GLY A 297 18.25 -14.12 11.84
CA GLY A 297 17.16 -14.98 11.36
C GLY A 297 16.34 -14.34 10.24
N VAL A 298 15.14 -14.87 10.03
CA VAL A 298 14.23 -14.46 8.95
C VAL A 298 13.17 -13.51 9.49
N PHE A 299 13.01 -12.36 8.83
CA PHE A 299 11.93 -11.42 9.13
C PHE A 299 11.10 -11.10 7.87
N ASN A 300 9.83 -10.78 8.08
CA ASN A 300 8.92 -10.37 7.02
C ASN A 300 9.18 -8.90 6.63
N ILE A 301 9.07 -8.58 5.35
CA ILE A 301 9.12 -7.19 4.87
C ILE A 301 7.77 -6.50 5.12
N GLU A 302 6.67 -7.26 5.10
CA GLU A 302 5.30 -6.77 5.03
C GLU A 302 4.58 -6.79 6.39
N GLY A 303 3.53 -5.98 6.53
CA GLY A 303 2.62 -5.95 7.67
C GLY A 303 1.31 -6.72 7.47
N GLY A 304 1.12 -7.35 6.30
CA GLY A 304 -0.07 -8.10 5.93
C GLY A 304 0.14 -8.97 4.70
N CYS A 305 -0.95 -9.44 4.11
CA CYS A 305 -0.93 -10.43 3.01
C CYS A 305 -1.76 -9.96 1.82
N TYR A 306 -1.33 -10.34 0.62
CA TYR A 306 -2.04 -10.03 -0.64
C TYR A 306 -2.34 -11.32 -1.42
N ALA A 307 -3.31 -12.07 -0.91
CA ALA A 307 -3.67 -13.40 -1.39
C ALA A 307 -4.54 -13.35 -2.66
N LYS A 308 -4.42 -14.39 -3.49
CA LYS A 308 -5.34 -14.63 -4.61
C LYS A 308 -6.64 -15.22 -4.09
N THR A 309 -7.77 -14.69 -4.56
CA THR A 309 -9.10 -15.14 -4.12
C THR A 309 -9.89 -15.91 -5.18
N ILE A 310 -9.30 -16.19 -6.34
CA ILE A 310 -9.94 -16.99 -7.38
C ILE A 310 -10.16 -18.42 -6.89
N ASN A 311 -11.42 -18.88 -6.92
CA ASN A 311 -11.85 -20.18 -6.38
C ASN A 311 -11.58 -20.36 -4.88
N LEU A 312 -11.43 -19.27 -4.13
CA LEU A 312 -11.30 -19.31 -2.68
C LEU A 312 -12.57 -19.91 -2.07
N SER A 313 -12.40 -20.76 -1.06
CA SER A 313 -13.50 -21.35 -0.30
C SER A 313 -13.10 -21.53 1.15
N ALA A 314 -14.07 -21.42 2.06
CA ALA A 314 -13.84 -21.64 3.48
C ALA A 314 -13.34 -23.06 3.80
N GLU A 315 -13.67 -24.04 2.95
CA GLU A 315 -13.23 -25.44 3.12
C GLU A 315 -11.74 -25.63 2.79
N LYS A 316 -11.26 -25.02 1.69
CA LYS A 316 -9.88 -25.23 1.22
C LYS A 316 -8.88 -24.32 1.92
N GLU A 317 -9.27 -23.08 2.21
CA GLU A 317 -8.39 -22.03 2.70
C GLU A 317 -9.09 -21.24 3.83
N PRO A 318 -9.42 -21.88 4.96
CA PRO A 318 -10.24 -21.30 6.03
C PRO A 318 -9.63 -20.04 6.64
N GLU A 319 -8.30 -20.00 6.82
CA GLU A 319 -7.61 -18.84 7.40
C GLU A 319 -7.74 -17.61 6.49
N ILE A 320 -7.44 -17.76 5.20
CA ILE A 320 -7.57 -16.68 4.21
C ILE A 320 -9.03 -16.24 4.08
N PHE A 321 -9.97 -17.19 4.02
CA PHE A 321 -11.40 -16.88 3.95
C PHE A 321 -11.87 -16.08 5.18
N SER A 322 -11.45 -16.48 6.38
CA SER A 322 -11.82 -15.81 7.64
C SER A 322 -11.19 -14.42 7.81
N ALA A 323 -10.05 -14.18 7.14
CA ALA A 323 -9.39 -12.88 7.13
C ALA A 323 -10.14 -11.83 6.30
N ILE A 324 -11.10 -12.24 5.46
CA ILE A 324 -11.92 -11.34 4.64
C ILE A 324 -13.06 -10.75 5.49
N ARG A 325 -12.80 -9.60 6.10
CA ARG A 325 -13.71 -8.88 7.00
C ARG A 325 -13.46 -7.38 6.92
N PHE A 326 -14.16 -6.58 7.71
CA PHE A 326 -13.85 -5.15 7.85
C PHE A 326 -12.34 -4.90 8.06
N GLY A 327 -11.81 -3.94 7.30
CA GLY A 327 -10.38 -3.63 7.18
C GLY A 327 -9.70 -4.30 5.98
N SER A 328 -10.21 -5.43 5.46
CA SER A 328 -9.64 -6.07 4.28
C SER A 328 -10.12 -5.43 2.97
N ILE A 329 -9.41 -5.72 1.88
CA ILE A 329 -9.79 -5.31 0.53
C ILE A 329 -9.93 -6.54 -0.37
N LEU A 330 -11.02 -6.58 -1.13
CA LEU A 330 -11.22 -7.49 -2.25
C LEU A 330 -11.07 -6.71 -3.56
N GLU A 331 -9.95 -6.93 -4.23
CA GLU A 331 -9.65 -6.25 -5.50
C GLU A 331 -10.18 -7.04 -6.70
N ASN A 332 -10.96 -6.39 -7.56
CA ASN A 332 -11.49 -6.93 -8.82
C ASN A 332 -12.39 -8.19 -8.69
N VAL A 333 -12.97 -8.44 -7.52
CA VAL A 333 -13.92 -9.54 -7.35
C VAL A 333 -15.28 -9.19 -7.97
N VAL A 334 -15.95 -10.20 -8.52
CA VAL A 334 -17.36 -10.08 -8.89
C VAL A 334 -18.20 -10.21 -7.63
N TYR A 335 -19.25 -9.41 -7.51
CA TYR A 335 -20.18 -9.45 -6.39
C TYR A 335 -21.63 -9.39 -6.87
N ASN A 336 -22.56 -9.90 -6.05
CA ASN A 336 -23.98 -9.76 -6.30
C ASN A 336 -24.53 -8.51 -5.60
N PRO A 337 -25.04 -7.50 -6.32
CA PRO A 337 -25.55 -6.28 -5.70
C PRO A 337 -26.90 -6.46 -4.97
N TYR A 338 -27.56 -7.61 -5.10
CA TYR A 338 -28.91 -7.86 -4.59
C TYR A 338 -29.01 -9.00 -3.56
N LEU A 339 -27.96 -9.80 -3.37
CA LEU A 339 -27.93 -10.87 -2.37
C LEU A 339 -26.84 -10.58 -1.34
N ALA A 340 -27.20 -10.67 -0.05
CA ALA A 340 -26.30 -10.47 1.09
C ALA A 340 -25.29 -11.64 1.30
N GLY A 341 -24.83 -12.28 0.23
CA GLY A 341 -23.93 -13.44 0.27
C GLY A 341 -22.78 -13.29 -0.73
N THR A 342 -21.58 -13.67 -0.28
CA THR A 342 -20.29 -13.57 -0.98
C THR A 342 -20.27 -14.25 -2.35
#